data_AF-A0A5R9QK56-F1
#
_entry.id   AF-A0A5R9QK56-F1
#
_cell.length_a   1.000
_cell.length_b   1.000
_cell.length_c   1.000
_cell.angle_alpha   90.00
_cell.angle_beta   90.00
_cell.angle_gamma   90.00
#
_symmetry.space_group_name_H-M   'P 1'
#
loop_
_entity.id
_entity.type
_entity.pdbx_description
1 polymer ?
#
loop_
_entity_poly.entity_id
_entity_poly.type
_entity_poly.pdbx_seq_one_letter_code
_entity_poly.pdbx_strand_id
1 'polypeptide(L)'
;MDLSIPGAKEERAKLKRLHQILNTSDLVPDQAYRMSSGLYPLVSFVNHCIGLYLSKNYDVIPLFLARAHAFMQDRPLQPNAAAYSKWVDIYLRQMAYVLKHFTGTSAELLALHLPAELMDAGPQDIPE
;
A
#
# COMPACT_ATOMS: atom_id res chain seq x y z
N MET A 1 4.85 7.52 12.21
CA MET A 1 3.97 6.63 12.96
C MET A 1 4.26 6.87 14.42
N ASP A 2 3.25 7.25 15.17
CA ASP A 2 3.36 7.47 16.60
C ASP A 2 3.15 6.14 17.33
N LEU A 3 4.20 5.61 17.94
CA LEU A 3 4.17 4.33 18.65
C LEU A 3 3.61 4.44 20.07
N SER A 4 3.28 5.66 20.52
CA SER A 4 2.60 5.89 21.81
C SER A 4 1.10 5.57 21.73
N ILE A 5 0.52 5.60 20.52
CA ILE A 5 -0.90 5.30 20.30
C ILE A 5 -1.12 3.78 20.51
N PRO A 6 -2.12 3.36 21.32
CA PRO A 6 -2.47 1.95 21.49
C PRO A 6 -2.77 1.26 20.15
N GLY A 7 -2.22 0.08 19.92
CA GLY A 7 -2.36 -0.65 18.65
C GLY A 7 -1.31 -0.32 17.59
N ALA A 8 -0.52 0.76 17.76
CA ALA A 8 0.45 1.19 16.75
C ALA A 8 1.56 0.16 16.49
N LYS A 9 1.94 -0.64 17.51
CA LYS A 9 3.01 -1.63 17.35
C LYS A 9 2.55 -2.81 16.51
N GLU A 10 1.31 -3.24 16.72
CA GLU A 10 0.63 -4.32 16.01
C GLU A 10 0.44 -3.92 14.54
N GLU A 11 -0.07 -2.73 14.28
CA GLU A 11 -0.29 -2.22 12.92
C GLU A 11 1.03 -1.97 12.16
N ARG A 12 2.11 -1.62 12.88
CA ARG A 12 3.46 -1.59 12.30
C ARG A 12 3.97 -2.98 11.94
N ALA A 13 3.73 -3.98 12.79
CA ALA A 13 4.14 -5.36 12.53
C ALA A 13 3.41 -5.92 11.29
N LYS A 14 2.12 -5.62 11.16
CA LYS A 14 1.30 -5.89 9.97
C LYS A 14 1.90 -5.29 8.69
N LEU A 15 2.23 -4.00 8.69
CA LEU A 15 2.89 -3.36 7.54
C LEU A 15 4.24 -3.98 7.22
N LYS A 16 5.05 -4.31 8.24
CA LYS A 16 6.33 -5.01 8.04
C LYS A 16 6.12 -6.36 7.37
N ARG A 17 5.10 -7.12 7.77
CA ARG A 17 4.76 -8.41 7.16
C ARG A 17 4.31 -8.25 5.71
N LEU A 18 3.47 -7.27 5.42
CA LEU A 18 3.06 -6.95 4.04
C LEU A 18 4.26 -6.55 3.17
N HIS A 19 5.19 -5.75 3.69
CA HIS A 19 6.41 -5.41 2.95
C HIS A 19 7.23 -6.65 2.62
N GLN A 20 7.32 -7.63 3.52
CA GLN A 20 8.00 -8.90 3.23
C GLN A 20 7.27 -9.69 2.15
N ILE A 21 5.95 -9.86 2.28
CA ILE A 21 5.11 -10.60 1.32
C ILE A 21 5.24 -10.01 -0.09
N LEU A 22 5.09 -8.69 -0.21
CA LEU A 22 5.16 -7.96 -1.49
C LEU A 22 6.55 -7.95 -2.13
N ASN A 23 7.59 -8.37 -1.41
CA ASN A 23 8.96 -8.49 -1.92
C ASN A 23 9.42 -9.95 -2.08
N THR A 24 8.57 -10.94 -1.81
CA THR A 24 8.91 -12.35 -2.04
C THR A 24 9.03 -12.62 -3.54
N SER A 25 10.09 -13.30 -3.97
CA SER A 25 10.37 -13.65 -5.37
C SER A 25 9.19 -14.34 -6.05
N ASP A 26 8.48 -15.18 -5.31
CA ASP A 26 7.41 -16.03 -5.82
C ASP A 26 6.09 -15.28 -6.02
N LEU A 27 5.98 -14.06 -5.46
CA LEU A 27 4.78 -13.23 -5.58
C LEU A 27 4.95 -12.10 -6.59
N VAL A 28 6.14 -11.52 -6.68
CA VAL A 28 6.40 -10.40 -7.60
C VAL A 28 6.27 -10.91 -9.05
N PRO A 29 5.39 -10.32 -9.88
CA PRO A 29 5.20 -10.81 -11.24
C PRO A 29 6.49 -10.74 -12.06
N ASP A 30 6.70 -11.76 -12.90
CA ASP A 30 7.88 -11.86 -13.74
C ASP A 30 8.11 -10.57 -14.55
N GLN A 31 9.37 -10.13 -14.55
CA GLN A 31 9.83 -8.94 -15.29
C GLN A 31 9.12 -7.63 -14.90
N ALA A 32 8.35 -7.57 -13.80
CA ALA A 32 7.71 -6.33 -13.36
C ALA A 32 8.69 -5.21 -12.98
N TYR A 33 9.98 -5.53 -12.83
CA TYR A 33 11.08 -4.55 -12.66
C TYR A 33 11.47 -3.82 -13.95
N ARG A 34 11.03 -4.30 -15.13
CA ARG A 34 11.35 -3.67 -16.42
C ARG A 34 10.36 -2.56 -16.71
N MET A 35 10.83 -1.38 -17.11
CA MET A 35 9.95 -0.26 -17.48
C MET A 35 9.00 -0.57 -18.64
N SER A 36 9.35 -1.52 -19.51
CA SER A 36 8.49 -2.00 -20.59
C SER A 36 7.36 -2.90 -20.12
N SER A 37 7.40 -3.38 -18.87
CA SER A 37 6.33 -4.20 -18.30
C SER A 37 5.11 -3.34 -18.01
N GLY A 38 3.94 -3.84 -18.41
CA GLY A 38 2.67 -3.21 -18.10
C GLY A 38 2.42 -3.07 -16.59
N LEU A 39 3.06 -3.91 -15.75
CA LEU A 39 2.92 -3.94 -14.29
C LEU A 39 3.94 -3.05 -13.55
N TYR A 40 4.95 -2.54 -14.25
CA TYR A 40 5.99 -1.70 -13.67
C TYR A 40 5.44 -0.51 -12.87
N PRO A 41 4.41 0.22 -13.35
CA PRO A 41 3.84 1.32 -12.57
C PRO A 41 3.29 0.88 -11.22
N LEU A 42 2.56 -0.24 -11.15
CA LEU A 42 1.97 -0.74 -9.91
C LEU A 42 3.05 -1.07 -8.87
N VAL A 43 4.04 -1.88 -9.26
CA VAL A 43 5.18 -2.25 -8.40
C VAL A 43 5.93 -1.00 -7.96
N SER A 44 6.12 -0.04 -8.87
CA SER A 44 6.77 1.23 -8.55
C SER A 44 5.98 2.04 -7.53
N PHE A 45 4.66 2.18 -7.67
CA PHE A 45 3.83 2.92 -6.71
C PHE A 45 3.87 2.29 -5.31
N VAL A 46 3.80 0.96 -5.23
CA VAL A 46 3.95 0.22 -3.97
C VAL A 46 5.33 0.47 -3.36
N ASN A 47 6.40 0.36 -4.14
CA ASN A 47 7.76 0.60 -3.65
C ASN A 47 7.96 2.04 -3.17
N HIS A 48 7.35 3.03 -3.83
CA HIS A 48 7.35 4.42 -3.36
C HIS A 48 6.64 4.55 -2.01
N CYS A 49 5.47 3.91 -1.82
CA CYS A 49 4.78 3.90 -0.54
C CYS A 49 5.65 3.30 0.58
N ILE A 50 6.30 2.17 0.32
CA ILE A 50 7.20 1.52 1.27
C ILE A 50 8.38 2.43 1.62
N GLY A 51 9.05 3.00 0.61
CA GLY A 51 10.17 3.92 0.81
C GLY A 51 9.78 5.13 1.64
N LEU A 52 8.68 5.79 1.28
CA LEU A 52 8.13 6.93 2.02
C LEU A 52 7.77 6.57 3.46
N TYR A 53 7.14 5.41 3.69
CA TYR A 53 6.81 4.92 5.02
C TYR A 53 8.05 4.71 5.88
N LEU A 54 9.09 4.07 5.34
CA LEU A 54 10.36 3.81 6.03
C LEU A 54 11.11 5.11 6.34
N SER A 55 11.03 6.08 5.43
CA SER A 55 11.59 7.44 5.61
C SER A 55 10.73 8.35 6.48
N LYS A 56 9.58 7.88 6.98
CA LYS A 56 8.60 8.64 7.77
C LYS A 56 8.01 9.86 7.04
N ASN A 57 8.05 9.86 5.70
CA ASN A 57 7.43 10.89 4.87
C ASN A 57 6.00 10.48 4.50
N TYR A 58 5.07 10.61 5.46
CA TYR A 58 3.71 10.09 5.34
C TYR A 58 2.83 10.93 4.41
N ASP A 59 3.06 12.23 4.32
CA ASP A 59 2.21 13.17 3.58
C ASP A 59 2.16 12.90 2.07
N VAL A 60 3.18 12.23 1.52
CA VAL A 60 3.24 11.90 0.09
C VAL A 60 2.59 10.55 -0.22
N ILE A 61 2.44 9.67 0.77
CA ILE A 61 1.94 8.30 0.59
C ILE A 61 0.52 8.27 -0.02
N PRO A 62 -0.45 9.11 0.41
CA PRO A 62 -1.80 9.13 -0.14
C PRO A 62 -1.87 9.25 -1.66
N LEU A 63 -1.00 10.07 -2.26
CA LEU A 63 -0.92 10.22 -3.71
C LEU A 63 -0.57 8.89 -4.40
N PHE A 64 0.39 8.14 -3.86
CA PHE A 64 0.81 6.87 -4.44
C PHE A 64 -0.18 5.74 -4.17
N LEU A 65 -0.88 5.76 -3.03
CA LEU A 65 -1.99 4.85 -2.78
C LEU A 65 -3.12 5.05 -3.81
N ALA A 66 -3.48 6.30 -4.08
CA ALA A 66 -4.49 6.64 -5.08
C ALA A 66 -4.10 6.19 -6.49
N ARG A 67 -2.83 6.40 -6.87
CA ARG A 67 -2.28 5.94 -8.17
C ARG A 67 -2.27 4.43 -8.31
N ALA A 68 -1.88 3.70 -7.26
CA ALA A 68 -1.91 2.24 -7.25
C ALA A 68 -3.35 1.72 -7.36
N HIS A 69 -4.27 2.31 -6.60
CA HIS A 69 -5.69 1.96 -6.66
C HIS A 69 -6.28 2.19 -8.05
N ALA A 70 -6.13 3.40 -8.61
CA ALA A 70 -6.61 3.73 -9.95
C ALA A 70 -6.02 2.79 -11.02
N PHE A 71 -4.71 2.51 -10.95
CA PHE A 71 -4.07 1.57 -11.86
C PHE A 71 -4.72 0.18 -11.84
N MET A 72 -5.13 -0.29 -10.66
CA MET A 72 -5.80 -1.59 -10.49
C MET A 72 -7.24 -1.60 -10.99
N GLN A 73 -7.94 -0.46 -10.95
CA GLN A 73 -9.32 -0.34 -11.46
C GLN A 73 -9.36 -0.19 -12.98
N ASP A 74 -8.43 0.57 -13.55
CA ASP A 74 -8.44 0.94 -14.97
C ASP A 74 -7.93 -0.17 -15.90
N ARG A 75 -7.37 -1.25 -15.33
CA ARG A 75 -6.70 -2.29 -16.10
C ARG A 75 -7.25 -3.68 -15.79
N PRO A 76 -7.46 -4.52 -16.81
CA PRO A 76 -7.85 -5.90 -16.57
C PRO A 76 -6.74 -6.61 -15.80
N LEU A 77 -7.15 -7.37 -14.78
CA LEU A 77 -6.26 -8.17 -13.97
C LEU A 77 -5.52 -9.20 -14.85
N GLN A 78 -4.20 -9.10 -14.91
CA GLN A 78 -3.40 -10.09 -15.61
C GLN A 78 -3.32 -11.37 -14.76
N PRO A 79 -3.50 -12.57 -15.33
CA PRO A 79 -3.49 -13.82 -14.56
C PRO A 79 -2.21 -14.03 -13.74
N ASN A 80 -1.05 -13.67 -14.29
CA ASN A 80 0.26 -13.75 -13.63
C ASN A 80 0.45 -12.70 -12.52
N ALA A 81 -0.46 -11.73 -12.39
CA ALA A 81 -0.41 -10.67 -11.38
C ALA A 81 -1.57 -10.76 -10.38
N ALA A 82 -2.45 -11.77 -10.49
CA ALA A 82 -3.63 -11.90 -9.64
C ALA A 82 -3.28 -12.00 -8.15
N ALA A 83 -2.31 -12.84 -7.81
CA ALA A 83 -1.84 -13.00 -6.44
C ALA A 83 -1.19 -11.71 -5.91
N TYR A 84 -0.32 -11.08 -6.70
CA TYR A 84 0.32 -9.81 -6.33
C TYR A 84 -0.72 -8.71 -6.09
N SER A 85 -1.66 -8.53 -7.02
CA SER A 85 -2.69 -7.49 -6.95
C SER A 85 -3.58 -7.65 -5.72
N LYS A 86 -3.92 -8.89 -5.33
CA LYS A 86 -4.64 -9.15 -4.08
C LYS A 86 -3.88 -8.62 -2.86
N TRP A 87 -2.58 -8.89 -2.77
CA TRP A 87 -1.77 -8.39 -1.65
C TRP A 87 -1.53 -6.89 -1.71
N VAL A 88 -1.44 -6.31 -2.91
CA VAL A 88 -1.41 -4.86 -3.07
C VAL A 88 -2.69 -4.24 -2.53
N ASP A 89 -3.88 -4.73 -2.88
CA ASP A 89 -5.15 -4.19 -2.36
C ASP A 89 -5.19 -4.21 -0.82
N ILE A 90 -4.82 -5.34 -0.20
CA ILE A 90 -4.69 -5.45 1.26
C ILE A 90 -3.71 -4.41 1.81
N TYR A 91 -2.55 -4.25 1.17
CA TYR A 91 -1.56 -3.25 1.57
C TYR A 91 -2.07 -1.82 1.45
N LEU A 92 -2.78 -1.47 0.38
CA LEU A 92 -3.32 -0.12 0.19
C LEU A 92 -4.31 0.23 1.30
N ARG A 93 -5.22 -0.71 1.62
CA ARG A 93 -6.20 -0.56 2.71
C ARG A 93 -5.52 -0.43 4.07
N GLN A 94 -4.56 -1.31 4.37
CA GLN A 94 -3.81 -1.30 5.61
C GLN A 94 -2.99 0.00 5.78
N MET A 95 -2.35 0.48 4.71
CA MET A 95 -1.60 1.72 4.75
C MET A 95 -2.53 2.93 4.95
N ALA A 96 -3.67 2.98 4.26
CA ALA A 96 -4.66 4.04 4.46
C ALA A 96 -5.15 4.11 5.92
N TYR A 97 -5.46 2.95 6.52
CA TYR A 97 -5.80 2.84 7.93
C TYR A 97 -4.66 3.35 8.83
N VAL A 98 -3.41 2.95 8.56
CA VAL A 98 -2.25 3.40 9.34
C VAL A 98 -2.05 4.91 9.26
N LEU A 99 -2.18 5.49 8.07
CA LEU A 99 -2.05 6.93 7.87
C LEU A 99 -3.10 7.70 8.68
N LYS A 100 -4.36 7.26 8.60
CA LYS A 100 -5.50 7.89 9.27
C LYS A 100 -5.42 7.86 10.80
N HIS A 101 -4.91 6.77 11.36
CA HIS A 101 -5.02 6.53 12.81
C HIS A 101 -3.71 6.62 13.59
N PHE A 102 -2.56 6.43 12.93
CA PHE A 102 -1.28 6.28 13.64
C PHE A 102 -0.18 7.21 13.11
N THR A 103 -0.50 8.17 12.24
CA THR A 103 0.45 9.16 11.74
C THR A 103 -0.06 10.58 11.93
N GLY A 104 0.80 11.58 11.69
CA GLY A 104 0.42 12.99 11.70
C GLY A 104 -0.14 13.50 10.37
N THR A 105 -0.46 12.61 9.43
CA THR A 105 -1.01 13.01 8.12
C THR A 105 -2.38 13.67 8.32
N SER A 106 -2.58 14.86 7.74
CA SER A 106 -3.83 15.61 7.96
C SER A 106 -5.03 14.96 7.26
N ALA A 107 -6.22 15.14 7.83
CA ALA A 107 -7.45 14.60 7.26
C ALA A 107 -7.76 15.21 5.88
N GLU A 108 -7.42 16.49 5.67
CA GLU A 108 -7.60 17.18 4.38
C GLU A 108 -6.73 16.54 3.29
N LEU A 109 -5.48 16.22 3.61
CA LEU A 109 -4.57 15.60 2.65
C LEU A 109 -4.98 14.15 2.32
N LEU A 110 -5.48 13.41 3.31
CA LEU A 110 -6.07 12.09 3.09
C LEU A 110 -7.29 12.17 2.19
N ALA A 111 -8.23 13.08 2.47
CA ALA A 111 -9.45 13.27 1.68
C ALA A 111 -9.18 13.80 0.26
N LEU A 112 -8.10 14.57 0.07
CA LEU A 112 -7.69 15.09 -1.23
C LEU A 112 -7.26 13.98 -2.20
N HIS A 113 -6.65 12.92 -1.69
CA HIS A 113 -6.01 11.90 -2.52
C HIS A 113 -6.68 10.53 -2.44
N LEU A 114 -7.12 10.10 -1.26
CA LEU A 114 -7.59 8.73 -1.08
C LEU A 114 -9.06 8.58 -1.50
N PRO A 115 -9.38 7.55 -2.31
CA PRO A 115 -10.77 7.19 -2.57
C PRO A 115 -11.45 6.70 -1.28
N ALA A 116 -12.77 6.91 -1.19
CA ALA A 116 -13.59 6.52 -0.03
C ALA A 116 -13.40 5.04 0.35
N GLU A 117 -13.29 4.17 -0.66
CA GLU A 117 -13.09 2.73 -0.50
C GLU A 117 -11.84 2.36 0.30
N LEU A 118 -10.77 3.16 0.20
CA LEU A 118 -9.56 2.97 1.01
C LEU A 118 -9.69 3.64 2.38
N MET A 119 -10.39 4.78 2.46
CA MET A 119 -10.62 5.51 3.71
C MET A 119 -11.50 4.76 4.71
N ASP A 120 -12.40 3.90 4.20
CA ASP A 120 -13.41 3.17 4.96
C ASP A 120 -13.05 1.67 5.14
N ALA A 121 -11.92 1.21 4.59
CA ALA A 121 -11.54 -0.19 4.59
C ALA A 121 -11.21 -0.78 5.97
N GLY A 122 -10.84 0.07 6.94
CA GLY A 122 -10.43 -0.36 8.28
C GLY A 122 -9.11 -1.15 8.31
N PRO A 123 -8.73 -1.68 9.49
CA PRO A 123 -7.56 -2.55 9.62
C PRO A 123 -7.75 -3.83 8.82
N GLN A 124 -6.65 -4.35 8.26
CA GLN A 124 -6.67 -5.61 7.51
C GLN A 124 -6.14 -6.76 8.36
N ASP A 125 -6.68 -7.95 8.11
CA ASP A 125 -6.17 -9.19 8.65
C ASP A 125 -5.07 -9.74 7.75
N ILE A 126 -3.87 -9.85 8.32
CA ILE A 126 -2.67 -10.31 7.61
C ILE A 126 -2.24 -11.62 8.26
N PRO A 127 -2.18 -12.74 7.51
CA PRO A 127 -1.68 -14.02 7.99
C PRO A 127 -0.28 -13.88 8.61
N GLU A 128 -0.05 -14.65 9.69
CA GLU A 128 1.24 -14.73 10.36
C GLU A 128 2.36 -15.23 9.41
#